data_AF-A0A1G1Y516-F1
#
_entry.id   AF-A0A1G1Y516-F1
#
_cell.length_a   1.000
_cell.length_b   1.000
_cell.length_c   1.000
_cell.angle_alpha   90.00
_cell.angle_beta   90.00
_cell.angle_gamma   90.00
#
_symmetry.space_group_name_H-M   'P 1'
#
loop_
_entity.id
_entity.type
_entity.pdbx_description
1 polymer ?
#
loop_
_entity_poly.entity_id
_entity_poly.type
_entity_poly.pdbx_seq_one_letter_code
_entity_poly.pdbx_strand_id
1 'polypeptide(L)'
;MRYYNPFLLNTCCRDGFVKFNLFLSLLLNTGLWAGLFWRLKGFSESVPLHYNIYFGIDRLGPYYQLFFLPFLGLLFILINFSLGAAFFSKEKLLSQILAGVGSFSQLIFILASIFILLVNI
;
A
#
# COMPACT_ATOMS: atom_id res chain seq x y z
N MET A 1 21.88 22.98 8.21
CA MET A 1 20.43 22.71 8.41
C MET A 1 19.73 22.88 7.06
N ARG A 2 19.06 21.84 6.55
CA ARG A 2 18.49 21.82 5.19
C ARG A 2 17.08 22.39 5.25
N TYR A 3 16.91 23.64 4.83
CA TYR A 3 15.61 24.30 4.75
C TYR A 3 14.70 23.52 3.80
N TYR A 4 13.59 22.97 4.33
CA TYR A 4 12.51 22.43 3.53
C TYR A 4 11.75 23.58 2.88
N ASN A 5 12.12 23.95 1.67
CA ASN A 5 11.40 24.97 0.91
C ASN A 5 10.06 24.40 0.42
N PRO A 6 8.90 24.99 0.79
CA PRO A 6 7.59 24.53 0.33
C PRO A 6 7.43 24.64 -1.21
N PHE A 7 8.30 25.38 -1.88
CA PHE A 7 8.38 25.47 -3.33
C PHE A 7 8.72 24.13 -4.02
N LEU A 8 9.43 23.21 -3.34
CA LEU A 8 9.84 21.92 -3.92
C LEU A 8 8.70 20.90 -4.03
N LEU A 9 7.68 20.98 -3.16
CA LEU A 9 6.48 20.13 -3.27
C LEU A 9 5.71 20.42 -4.57
N ASN A 10 5.70 21.69 -4.98
CA ASN A 10 4.95 22.14 -6.15
C ASN A 10 5.59 21.71 -7.48
N THR A 11 6.92 21.52 -7.52
CA THR A 11 7.62 21.05 -8.74
C THR A 11 7.63 19.52 -8.88
N CYS A 12 7.70 18.78 -7.76
CA CYS A 12 7.57 17.32 -7.76
C CYS A 12 6.20 16.89 -8.27
N CYS A 13 5.13 17.48 -7.73
CA CYS A 13 3.75 17.29 -8.16
C CYS A 13 3.44 17.97 -9.50
N ARG A 14 4.41 18.20 -10.39
CA ARG A 14 4.18 18.62 -11.78
C ARG A 14 4.62 17.55 -12.78
N ASP A 15 5.49 16.62 -12.37
CA ASP A 15 5.92 15.52 -13.22
C ASP A 15 4.76 14.54 -13.45
N GLY A 16 4.41 14.30 -14.72
CA GLY A 16 3.29 13.43 -15.09
C GLY A 16 3.47 11.99 -14.60
N PHE A 17 4.71 11.49 -14.56
CA PHE A 17 5.00 10.12 -14.14
C PHE A 17 4.79 9.94 -12.63
N VAL A 18 5.28 10.87 -11.82
CA VAL A 18 5.11 10.83 -10.36
C VAL A 18 3.63 10.96 -9.99
N LYS A 19 2.90 11.90 -10.61
CA LYS A 19 1.45 12.06 -10.42
C LYS A 19 0.68 10.79 -10.78
N PHE A 20 0.98 10.22 -11.94
CA PHE A 20 0.31 9.00 -12.41
C PHE A 20 0.51 7.85 -11.43
N ASN A 21 1.74 7.63 -10.97
CA ASN A 21 2.04 6.59 -9.99
C ASN A 21 1.38 6.85 -8.63
N LEU A 22 1.31 8.11 -8.19
CA LEU A 22 0.60 8.46 -6.95
C LEU A 22 -0.88 8.13 -7.07
N PHE A 23 -1.53 8.62 -8.14
CA PHE A 23 -2.95 8.35 -8.39
C PHE A 23 -3.23 6.85 -8.49
N LEU A 24 -2.41 6.12 -9.26
CA LEU A 24 -2.53 4.67 -9.39
C LEU A 24 -2.37 3.96 -8.03
N SER A 25 -1.37 4.33 -7.23
CA SER A 25 -1.15 3.72 -5.92
C SER A 25 -2.33 3.95 -4.96
N LEU A 26 -2.91 5.16 -4.96
CA LEU A 26 -4.09 5.49 -4.16
C LEU A 26 -5.33 4.73 -4.65
N LEU A 27 -5.52 4.62 -5.97
CA LEU A 27 -6.63 3.86 -6.56
C LEU A 27 -6.53 2.37 -6.21
N LEU A 28 -5.34 1.78 -6.32
CA LEU A 28 -5.10 0.38 -5.97
C LEU A 28 -5.32 0.15 -4.47
N ASN A 29 -4.83 1.03 -3.60
CA ASN A 29 -4.98 0.88 -2.16
C ASN A 29 -6.44 1.03 -1.72
N THR A 30 -7.16 2.03 -2.24
CA THR A 30 -8.60 2.21 -1.98
C THR A 30 -9.42 1.04 -2.53
N GLY A 31 -9.05 0.51 -3.70
CA GLY A 31 -9.61 -0.74 -4.23
C GLY A 31 -9.39 -1.93 -3.29
N LEU A 32 -8.22 -2.03 -2.65
CA LEU A 32 -7.92 -3.06 -1.66
C LEU A 32 -8.83 -2.93 -0.42
N TRP A 33 -8.99 -1.72 0.12
CA TRP A 33 -9.93 -1.44 1.22
C TRP A 33 -11.36 -1.88 0.86
N ALA A 34 -11.86 -1.46 -0.31
CA ALA A 34 -13.21 -1.78 -0.76
C ALA A 34 -13.39 -3.28 -0.99
N GLY A 35 -12.42 -3.94 -1.62
CA GLY A 35 -12.43 -5.38 -1.87
C GLY A 35 -12.47 -6.20 -0.59
N LEU A 36 -11.64 -5.85 0.40
CA LEU A 36 -11.67 -6.49 1.72
C LEU A 36 -13.00 -6.23 2.43
N PHE A 37 -13.50 -4.99 2.41
CA PHE A 37 -14.78 -4.66 3.06
C PHE A 37 -15.95 -5.48 2.49
N TRP A 38 -16.05 -5.59 1.17
CA TRP A 38 -17.11 -6.40 0.55
C TRP A 38 -16.97 -7.89 0.83
N ARG A 39 -15.73 -8.42 0.85
CA ARG A 39 -15.51 -9.85 1.10
C ARG A 39 -15.73 -10.22 2.56
N LEU A 40 -15.30 -9.39 3.50
CA LEU A 40 -15.33 -9.67 4.94
C LEU A 40 -16.70 -9.44 5.57
N LYS A 41 -17.61 -8.69 4.93
CA LYS A 41 -18.99 -8.51 5.39
C LYS A 41 -19.74 -9.84 5.61
N GLY A 42 -19.34 -10.92 4.93
CA GLY A 42 -19.95 -12.24 5.05
C GLY A 42 -19.27 -13.19 6.07
N PHE A 43 -18.17 -12.79 6.71
CA PHE A 43 -17.42 -13.66 7.62
C PHE A 43 -17.89 -13.50 9.08
N SER A 44 -17.80 -14.59 9.85
CA SER A 44 -18.06 -14.61 11.30
C SER A 44 -16.98 -13.85 12.09
N GLU A 45 -17.19 -13.64 13.39
CA GLU A 45 -16.31 -12.82 14.25
C GLU A 45 -14.83 -13.25 14.29
N SER A 46 -14.50 -14.47 13.86
CA SER A 46 -13.13 -14.99 13.88
C SER A 46 -12.77 -15.71 12.57
N VAL A 47 -11.70 -15.26 11.92
CA VAL A 47 -11.15 -15.81 10.67
C VAL A 47 -9.71 -16.29 10.86
N PRO A 48 -9.29 -17.34 10.15
CA PRO A 48 -7.89 -17.70 9.98
C PRO A 48 -7.05 -16.52 9.46
N LEU A 49 -6.18 -15.98 10.31
CA LEU A 49 -5.25 -14.91 9.94
C LEU A 49 -3.92 -15.46 9.44
N HIS A 50 -3.56 -16.67 9.87
CA HIS A 50 -2.32 -17.31 9.51
C HIS A 50 -2.52 -18.82 9.38
N TYR A 51 -1.79 -19.40 8.43
CA TYR A 51 -1.86 -20.82 8.08
C TYR A 51 -0.45 -21.37 7.96
N ASN A 52 -0.21 -22.49 8.62
CA ASN A 52 1.05 -23.22 8.60
C ASN A 52 0.82 -24.58 7.91
N ILE A 53 1.75 -24.97 7.04
CA ILE A 53 1.70 -26.24 6.30
C ILE A 53 1.72 -27.44 7.27
N TYR A 54 2.38 -27.31 8.42
CA TYR A 54 2.52 -28.38 9.41
C TYR A 54 1.36 -28.47 10.41
N PHE A 55 0.75 -27.33 10.78
CA PHE A 55 -0.22 -27.24 11.88
C PHE A 55 -1.62 -26.75 11.45
N GLY A 56 -1.82 -26.40 10.18
CA GLY A 56 -3.06 -25.82 9.69
C GLY A 56 -3.23 -24.36 10.16
N ILE A 57 -4.44 -24.01 10.60
CA ILE A 57 -4.74 -22.66 11.11
C ILE A 57 -4.07 -22.49 12.48
N ASP A 58 -3.01 -21.69 12.54
CA ASP A 58 -2.25 -21.45 13.78
C ASP A 58 -2.68 -20.16 14.50
N ARG A 59 -3.31 -19.22 13.77
CA ARG A 59 -3.86 -17.99 14.34
C ARG A 59 -5.26 -17.73 13.82
N LEU A 60 -6.22 -17.76 14.75
CA LEU A 60 -7.55 -17.21 14.58
C LEU A 60 -7.60 -15.80 15.17
N GLY A 61 -8.28 -14.89 14.48
CA GLY A 61 -8.53 -13.57 15.02
C GLY A 61 -9.61 -12.84 14.26
N PRO A 62 -9.98 -11.65 14.73
CA PRO A 62 -11.08 -10.93 14.13
C PRO A 62 -10.72 -10.40 12.74
N TYR A 63 -11.72 -10.44 11.85
CA TYR A 63 -11.56 -10.10 10.43
C TYR A 63 -11.01 -8.69 10.20
N TYR A 64 -11.21 -7.76 11.15
CA TYR A 64 -10.71 -6.40 11.01
C TYR A 64 -9.17 -6.33 10.97
N GLN A 65 -8.46 -7.33 11.48
CA GLN A 65 -6.99 -7.39 11.42
C GLN A 65 -6.47 -7.51 9.97
N LEU A 66 -7.30 -7.96 9.04
CA LEU A 66 -6.96 -8.01 7.61
C LEU A 66 -6.83 -6.61 6.99
N PHE A 67 -7.50 -5.59 7.56
CA PHE A 67 -7.32 -4.18 7.15
C PHE A 67 -5.96 -3.60 7.55
N PHE A 68 -5.13 -4.34 8.29
CA PHE A 68 -3.76 -3.94 8.55
C PHE A 68 -2.90 -3.92 7.26
N LEU A 69 -3.17 -4.81 6.30
CA LEU A 69 -2.48 -4.82 5.00
C LEU A 69 -2.68 -3.54 4.19
N PRO A 70 -3.93 -3.10 3.89
CA PRO A 70 -4.12 -1.86 3.16
C PRO A 70 -3.62 -0.63 3.94
N PHE A 71 -3.68 -0.65 5.27
CA PHE A 71 -3.08 0.40 6.10
C PHE A 71 -1.56 0.47 5.94
N LEU A 72 -0.84 -0.67 5.97
CA LEU A 72 0.58 -0.71 5.63
C LEU A 72 0.84 -0.21 4.21
N GLY A 73 -0.02 -0.56 3.26
CA GLY A 73 0.03 -0.05 1.90
C GLY A 73 -0.02 1.49 1.84
N LEU A 74 -0.88 2.14 2.63
CA LEU A 74 -0.93 3.61 2.74
C LEU A 74 0.35 4.19 3.32
N LEU A 75 0.91 3.57 4.37
CA LEU A 75 2.18 4.01 4.95
C LEU A 75 3.32 3.91 3.93
N PHE A 76 3.34 2.85 3.13
CA PHE A 76 4.32 2.69 2.04
C PHE A 76 4.18 3.78 0.97
N ILE A 77 2.95 4.14 0.58
CA ILE A 77 2.71 5.29 -0.31
C ILE A 77 3.28 6.55 0.34
N LEU A 78 2.89 6.85 1.57
CA LEU A 78 3.30 8.07 2.26
C LEU A 78 4.83 8.18 2.33
N ILE A 79 5.53 7.11 2.69
CA ILE A 79 7.00 7.10 2.80
C ILE A 79 7.64 7.28 1.43
N ASN A 80 7.25 6.49 0.42
CA ASN A 80 7.87 6.53 -0.91
C ASN A 80 7.68 7.89 -1.59
N PHE A 81 6.48 8.46 -1.54
CA PHE A 81 6.20 9.76 -2.15
C PHE A 81 6.79 10.93 -1.35
N SER A 82 6.85 10.85 -0.01
CA SER A 82 7.54 11.87 0.80
C SER A 82 9.04 11.88 0.55
N LEU A 83 9.67 10.71 0.47
CA LEU A 83 11.09 10.59 0.10
C LEU A 83 11.31 11.06 -1.34
N GLY A 84 10.46 10.65 -2.28
CA GLY A 84 10.51 11.09 -3.68
C GLY A 84 10.48 12.62 -3.79
N ALA A 85 9.55 13.27 -3.11
CA ALA A 85 9.47 14.73 -3.05
C ALA A 85 10.72 15.38 -2.43
N ALA A 86 11.29 14.79 -1.38
CA ALA A 86 12.50 15.30 -0.74
C ALA A 86 13.77 15.20 -1.63
N PHE A 87 13.81 14.23 -2.55
CA PHE A 87 14.93 14.02 -3.47
C PHE A 87 14.71 14.59 -4.88
N PHE A 88 13.48 15.00 -5.23
CA PHE A 88 13.13 15.52 -6.55
C PHE A 88 14.03 16.66 -7.02
N SER A 89 14.41 17.57 -6.12
CA SER A 89 15.24 18.73 -6.45
C SER A 89 16.70 18.38 -6.74
N LYS A 90 17.15 17.19 -6.33
CA LYS A 90 18.54 16.73 -6.52
C LYS A 90 18.62 15.77 -7.70
N GLU A 91 17.72 14.80 -7.73
CA GLU A 91 17.75 13.69 -8.68
C GLU A 91 16.31 13.33 -9.09
N LYS A 92 15.91 13.79 -10.28
CA LYS A 92 14.58 13.50 -10.84
C LYS A 92 14.37 11.99 -11.00
N LEU A 93 15.39 11.27 -11.48
CA LEU A 93 15.32 9.83 -11.70
C LEU A 93 15.04 9.07 -10.39
N LEU A 94 15.68 9.46 -9.28
CA LEU A 94 15.45 8.84 -7.98
C LEU A 94 14.01 9.03 -7.50
N SER A 95 13.43 10.22 -7.71
CA SER A 95 12.03 10.46 -7.38
C SER A 95 11.06 9.63 -8.24
N GLN A 96 11.37 9.39 -9.51
CA GLN A 96 10.56 8.55 -10.39
C GLN A 96 10.65 7.07 -9.99
N ILE A 97 11.85 6.59 -9.63
CA ILE A 97 12.05 5.23 -9.11
C ILE A 97 11.24 5.04 -7.83
N LEU A 98 11.32 5.97 -6.87
CA LEU A 98 10.56 5.90 -5.62
C LEU A 98 9.04 5.90 -5.85
N ALA A 99 8.56 6.72 -6.79
CA ALA A 99 7.15 6.72 -7.18
C ALA A 99 6.71 5.38 -7.78
N GLY A 100 7.54 4.78 -8.64
CA GLY A 100 7.31 3.46 -9.23
C GLY A 100 7.35 2.33 -8.20
N VAL A 101 8.28 2.38 -7.24
CA VAL A 101 8.34 1.41 -6.13
C VAL A 101 7.08 1.51 -5.27
N GLY A 102 6.59 2.72 -4.99
CA GLY A 102 5.38 2.94 -4.20
C GLY A 102 4.08 2.42 -4.86
N SER A 103 4.00 2.46 -6.19
CA SER A 103 2.87 1.88 -6.93
C SER A 103 3.02 0.36 -7.07
N PHE A 104 4.21 -0.14 -7.37
CA PHE A 104 4.51 -1.57 -7.45
C PHE A 104 4.26 -2.30 -6.13
N SER A 105 4.59 -1.68 -4.99
CA SER A 105 4.31 -2.28 -3.68
C SER A 105 2.82 -2.52 -3.44
N GLN A 106 1.92 -1.70 -4.02
CA GLN A 106 0.48 -1.92 -3.91
C GLN A 106 0.05 -3.23 -4.59
N LEU A 107 0.69 -3.61 -5.70
CA LEU A 107 0.44 -4.89 -6.35
C LEU A 107 0.81 -6.06 -5.44
N ILE A 108 1.92 -5.94 -4.70
CA ILE A 108 2.36 -6.94 -3.71
C ILE A 108 1.33 -7.05 -2.58
N PHE A 109 0.83 -5.93 -2.05
CA PHE A 109 -0.22 -5.95 -1.02
C PHE A 109 -1.54 -6.56 -1.51
N ILE A 110 -1.93 -6.29 -2.77
CA ILE A 110 -3.10 -6.91 -3.39
C ILE A 110 -2.90 -8.43 -3.48
N LEU A 111 -1.75 -8.89 -4.00
CA LEU A 111 -1.44 -10.32 -4.10
C LEU A 111 -1.46 -11.00 -2.73
N ALA A 112 -0.82 -10.40 -1.72
CA ALA A 112 -0.83 -10.89 -0.36
C ALA A 112 -2.26 -11.00 0.20
N SER A 113 -3.10 -10.00 -0.04
CA SER A 113 -4.51 -10.01 0.39
C SER A 113 -5.32 -11.09 -0.31
N ILE A 114 -5.10 -11.33 -1.61
CA ILE A 114 -5.74 -12.40 -2.37
C ILE A 114 -5.38 -13.76 -1.78
N PHE A 115 -4.09 -14.02 -1.49
CA PHE A 115 -3.67 -15.28 -0.89
C PHE A 115 -4.33 -15.53 0.47
N ILE A 116 -4.38 -14.50 1.33
CA ILE A 116 -5.05 -14.62 2.63
C ILE A 116 -6.54 -14.90 2.45
N LEU A 117 -7.20 -14.20 1.52
CA LEU A 117 -8.61 -14.45 1.24
C LEU A 117 -8.87 -15.86 0.70
N LEU A 118 -8.03 -16.37 -0.21
CA LEU A 118 -8.16 -17.72 -0.77
C LEU A 118 -8.04 -18.82 0.28
N VAL A 119 -7.17 -18.63 1.28
CA VAL A 119 -7.05 -19.57 2.41
C VAL A 119 -8.29 -19.56 3.31
N ASN A 120 -9.06 -18.46 3.28
CA ASN A 120 -10.28 -18.28 4.08
C ASN A 120 -11.57 -18.65 3.34
N ILE A 121 -11.51 -19.16 2.11
CA ILE A 121 -12.67 -19.69 1.37
C ILE A 121 -12.85 -21.17 1.72
#